data_AF-A0A7K2FFE0-F1
#
_entry.id   AF-A0A7K2FFE0-F1
#
_cell.length_a   1.000
_cell.length_b   1.000
_cell.length_c   1.000
_cell.angle_alpha   90.00
_cell.angle_beta   90.00
_cell.angle_gamma   90.00
#
_symmetry.space_group_name_H-M   'P 1'
#
loop_
_entity.id
_entity.type
_entity.pdbx_description
1 polymer ?
#
loop_
_entity_poly.entity_id
_entity_poly.type
_entity_poly.pdbx_seq_one_letter_code
_entity_poly.pdbx_strand_id
1 'polypeptide(L)' 'KAAAVHADAEDAERDVAAAAEALAEADAGDDHELAAVEAADHHELLWYATQEIPNLVRQS' A
#
# COMPACT_ATOMS: atom_id res chain seq x y z
N LYS A 1 2.58 9.30 -20.62
CA LYS A 1 3.17 9.89 -19.40
C LYS A 1 2.12 9.80 -18.30
N ALA A 2 2.51 9.51 -17.05
CA ALA A 2 1.58 9.54 -15.92
C ALA A 2 1.12 10.98 -15.67
N ALA A 3 -0.15 11.15 -15.29
CA ALA A 3 -0.72 12.46 -14.93
C ALA A 3 -0.53 12.79 -13.44
N ALA A 4 -0.35 11.76 -12.61
CA ALA A 4 -0.13 11.82 -11.17
C ALA A 4 0.38 10.47 -10.68
N VAL A 5 0.79 10.39 -9.42
CA VAL A 5 0.96 9.13 -8.68
C VAL A 5 0.08 9.15 -7.45
N HIS A 6 -0.37 7.97 -7.04
CA HIS A 6 -1.01 7.77 -5.75
C HIS A 6 -0.09 6.92 -4.88
N ALA A 7 -0.04 7.20 -3.59
CA ALA A 7 0.73 6.42 -2.63
C ALA A 7 -0.02 6.33 -1.31
N ASP A 8 0.19 5.24 -0.60
CA ASP A 8 -0.27 5.08 0.78
C ASP A 8 0.34 6.18 1.67
N ALA A 9 -0.43 6.58 2.69
CA ALA A 9 0.08 7.39 3.78
C ALA A 9 0.91 6.53 4.76
N GLU A 10 1.72 7.18 5.60
CA GLU A 10 2.61 6.48 6.55
C GLU A 10 1.84 5.58 7.55
N ASP A 11 0.61 5.95 7.91
CA ASP A 11 -0.24 5.20 8.84
C ASP A 11 -0.81 3.90 8.25
N ALA A 12 -0.83 3.76 6.92
CA ALA A 12 -1.23 2.54 6.23
C ALA A 12 -0.15 1.43 6.25
N GLU A 13 1.11 1.77 6.57
CA GLU A 13 2.25 0.85 6.47
C GLU A 13 2.00 -0.50 7.16
N ARG A 14 1.42 -0.45 8.37
CA ARG A 14 1.16 -1.66 9.17
C ARG A 14 0.13 -2.59 8.54
N ASP A 15 -0.94 -2.03 7.99
CA ASP A 15 -2.03 -2.82 7.43
C ASP A 15 -1.64 -3.35 6.03
N VAL A 16 -0.89 -2.56 5.25
CA VAL A 16 -0.29 -3.01 3.99
C VAL A 16 0.71 -4.14 4.21
N ALA A 17 1.56 -4.05 5.23
CA ALA A 17 2.49 -5.12 5.58
C ALA A 17 1.76 -6.41 5.98
N ALA A 18 0.71 -6.30 6.82
CA ALA A 18 -0.11 -7.45 7.21
C ALA A 18 -0.80 -8.10 6.02
N ALA A 19 -1.37 -7.31 5.09
CA ALA A 19 -1.97 -7.83 3.86
C ALA A 19 -0.94 -8.57 2.97
N ALA A 20 0.31 -8.06 2.90
CA ALA A 20 1.38 -8.69 2.13
C ALA A 20 1.87 -10.01 2.76
N GLU A 21 1.98 -10.08 4.09
CA GLU A 21 2.33 -11.30 4.81
C GLU A 21 1.27 -12.37 4.63
N ALA A 22 0.01 -11.99 4.77
CA ALA A 22 -1.10 -12.90 4.65
C ALA A 22 -1.16 -13.48 3.22
N LEU A 23 -0.84 -12.72 2.16
CA LEU A 23 -0.70 -13.29 0.80
C LEU A 23 0.29 -14.47 0.73
N ALA A 24 1.42 -14.39 1.45
CA ALA A 24 2.40 -15.47 1.49
C ALA A 24 1.89 -16.71 2.25
N GLU A 25 1.07 -16.51 3.29
CA GLU A 25 0.39 -17.59 4.03
C GLU A 25 -0.69 -18.27 3.18
N ALA A 26 -1.43 -17.47 2.40
CA ALA A 26 -2.41 -17.96 1.44
C ALA A 26 -1.77 -18.90 0.40
N ASP A 27 -0.62 -18.51 -0.13
CA ASP A 27 0.16 -19.33 -1.06
C ASP A 27 0.69 -20.62 -0.41
N ALA A 28 0.88 -20.62 0.92
CA ALA A 28 1.25 -21.80 1.69
C ALA A 28 0.06 -22.74 2.01
N GLY A 29 -1.16 -22.35 1.64
CA GLY A 29 -2.38 -23.14 1.81
C GLY A 29 -3.09 -22.94 3.16
N ASP A 30 -2.76 -21.87 3.89
CA ASP A 30 -3.59 -21.40 5.01
C ASP A 30 -4.74 -20.53 4.46
N ASP A 31 -5.93 -20.64 5.04
CA ASP A 31 -7.09 -19.87 4.59
C ASP A 31 -6.87 -18.40 4.95
N HIS A 32 -6.44 -17.60 3.98
CA HIS A 32 -6.20 -16.18 4.15
C HIS A 32 -7.44 -15.44 4.69
N GLU A 33 -7.25 -14.71 5.78
CA GLU A 33 -8.28 -13.85 6.32
C GLU A 33 -8.40 -12.59 5.45
N LEU A 34 -9.44 -12.55 4.59
CA LEU A 34 -9.83 -11.41 3.76
C LEU A 34 -9.77 -10.06 4.50
N ALA A 35 -9.96 -10.09 5.82
CA ALA A 35 -9.88 -8.95 6.74
C ALA A 35 -8.56 -8.15 6.64
N ALA A 36 -7.40 -8.79 6.44
CA ALA A 36 -6.13 -8.06 6.34
C ALA A 36 -6.07 -7.19 5.08
N VAL A 37 -6.54 -7.73 3.95
CA VAL A 37 -6.62 -7.00 2.68
C VAL A 37 -7.69 -5.90 2.74
N GLU A 38 -8.84 -6.17 3.36
CA GLU A 38 -9.88 -5.15 3.56
C GLU A 38 -9.41 -4.00 4.46
N ALA A 39 -8.60 -4.29 5.48
CA ALA A 39 -8.00 -3.26 6.33
C ALA A 39 -7.05 -2.36 5.53
N ALA A 40 -6.22 -2.94 4.66
CA ALA A 40 -5.34 -2.17 3.77
C ALA A 40 -6.13 -1.33 2.75
N ASP A 41 -7.19 -1.87 2.15
CA ASP A 41 -8.03 -1.18 1.15
C ASP A 41 -8.80 0.02 1.74
N HIS A 42 -8.97 0.08 3.06
CA HIS A 42 -9.68 1.17 3.72
C HIS A 42 -8.87 2.47 3.86
N HIS A 43 -7.57 2.44 3.57
CA HIS A 43 -6.72 3.62 3.64
C HIS A 43 -6.90 4.52 2.41
N GLU A 44 -7.01 5.83 2.63
CA GLU A 44 -7.04 6.79 1.53
C GLU A 44 -5.67 6.88 0.88
N LEU A 45 -5.64 6.80 -0.46
CA LEU A 45 -4.41 7.04 -1.20
C LEU A 45 -4.16 8.54 -1.38
N LEU A 46 -2.98 8.99 -0.96
CA LEU A 46 -2.50 10.34 -1.20
C LEU A 46 -2.28 10.54 -2.70
N TRP A 47 -2.59 11.74 -3.19
CA TRP A 47 -2.37 12.12 -4.59
C TRP A 47 -1.20 13.10 -4.70
N TYR A 48 -0.32 12.84 -5.66
CA TYR A 48 0.82 13.72 -5.95
C TYR A 48 0.87 14.09 -7.43
N ALA A 49 1.05 15.38 -7.69
CA ALA A 49 1.29 15.88 -9.04
C ALA A 49 2.66 15.40 -9.54
N THR A 50 2.83 15.36 -10.86
CA THR A 50 4.10 14.91 -11.48
C THR A 50 5.34 15.68 -11.03
N GLN A 51 5.19 16.96 -10.64
CA GLN A 51 6.26 17.81 -10.13
C GLN A 51 6.72 17.44 -8.72
N GLU A 52 5.90 16.74 -7.95
CA GLU A 52 6.15 16.39 -6.55
C GLU A 52 6.87 15.04 -6.41
N ILE A 53 6.74 14.16 -7.41
CA ILE A 53 7.36 12.83 -7.46
C ILE A 53 8.87 12.86 -7.15
N PRO A 54 9.68 13.79 -7.71
CA PRO A 54 11.11 13.83 -7.40
C PRO A 54 11.44 14.11 -5.93
N ASN A 55 10.53 14.75 -5.18
CA ASN A 55 10.70 14.93 -3.74
C ASN A 55 10.29 13.68 -2.97
N LEU A 56 9.24 12.97 -3.43
CA LEU A 56 8.78 11.73 -2.82
C LEU A 56 9.87 10.64 -2.83
N VAL A 57 10.47 10.35 -3.99
CA VAL A 57 11.39 9.20 -4.16
C VAL A 57 12.85 9.48 -3.78
N ARG A 58 13.18 10.73 -3.45
CA ARG A 58 14.57 11.14 -3.14
C ARG A 58 14.79 11.32 -1.64
N GLN A 59 13.74 11.17 -0.82
CA GLN A 59 13.89 11.05 0.63
C GLN A 59 14.64 9.74 0.90
N SER A 60 15.85 9.88 1.43
CA SER A 60 16.79 8.79 1.75
C SER A 60 17.22 8.89 3.20
#